data_AF-A0A7V2APB9-F1
#
_entry.id   AF-A0A7V2APB9-F1
#
_cell.length_a   1.000
_cell.length_b   1.000
_cell.length_c   1.000
_cell.angle_alpha   90.00
_cell.angle_beta   90.00
_cell.angle_gamma   90.00
#
_symmetry.space_group_name_H-M   'P 1'
#
loop_
_entity.id
_entity.type
_entity.pdbx_description
1 polymer ?
#
loop_
_entity_poly.entity_id
_entity_poly.type
_entity_poly.pdbx_seq_one_letter_code
_entity_poly.pdbx_strand_id
1 'polypeptide(L)'
;MDKNRVRKIIFSCILLLIIVVSIFAIRTIHQISQLDIKFSKQYAAITVTEYQIVDYNDFKHPHGNSSVLKEIDEKIRLRISEFMKKNNLKIKPGEYEFNRVNSSYEEILLQSFIFEKNNK
;
A
#
# COMPACT_ATOMS: atom_id res chain seq x y z
N MET A 1 3.32 15.48 -59.25
CA MET A 1 3.95 15.41 -57.91
C MET A 1 4.65 14.07 -57.80
N ASP A 2 5.96 14.05 -57.60
CA ASP A 2 6.76 12.82 -57.66
C ASP A 2 6.37 11.80 -56.59
N LYS A 3 6.12 10.55 -56.98
CA LYS A 3 5.66 9.46 -56.10
C LYS A 3 6.58 9.26 -54.89
N ASN A 4 7.88 9.51 -55.08
CA ASN A 4 8.91 9.47 -54.03
C ASN A 4 8.83 10.63 -53.03
N ARG A 5 8.38 11.83 -53.45
CA ARG A 5 8.16 12.97 -52.54
C ARG A 5 6.93 12.74 -51.67
N VAL A 6 5.84 12.23 -52.25
CA VAL A 6 4.61 11.92 -51.50
C VAL A 6 4.85 10.85 -50.44
N ARG A 7 5.57 9.78 -50.80
CA ARG A 7 5.94 8.71 -49.86
C ARG A 7 6.78 9.23 -48.69
N LYS A 8 7.75 10.11 -48.95
CA LYS A 8 8.58 10.74 -47.89
C LYS A 8 7.75 11.62 -46.94
N ILE A 9 6.80 12.40 -47.47
CA ILE A 9 5.91 13.24 -46.66
C ILE A 9 5.04 12.37 -45.75
N ILE A 10 4.44 11.30 -46.28
CA ILE A 10 3.61 10.37 -45.50
C ILE A 10 4.44 9.71 -44.38
N PHE A 11 5.65 9.22 -44.68
CA PHE A 11 6.54 8.67 -43.66
C PHE A 11 6.92 9.70 -42.59
N SER A 12 7.18 10.94 -42.97
CA SER A 12 7.49 12.01 -42.02
C SER A 12 6.30 12.31 -41.10
N CYS A 13 5.07 12.32 -41.62
CA CYS A 13 3.87 12.50 -40.81
C CYS A 13 3.66 11.35 -39.83
N ILE A 14 3.87 10.10 -40.26
CA ILE A 14 3.75 8.91 -39.40
C ILE A 14 4.81 8.93 -38.29
N LEU A 15 6.06 9.27 -38.62
CA LEU A 15 7.14 9.38 -37.63
C LEU A 15 6.82 10.42 -36.55
N LEU A 16 6.30 11.58 -36.97
CA LEU A 16 5.91 12.66 -36.06
C LEU A 16 4.76 12.23 -35.15
N LEU A 17 3.79 11.47 -35.68
CA LEU A 17 2.68 10.93 -34.91
C LEU A 17 3.16 9.93 -33.85
N ILE A 18 4.11 9.05 -34.20
CA ILE A 18 4.73 8.11 -33.25
C ILE A 18 5.42 8.88 -32.12
N ILE A 19 6.20 9.92 -32.44
CA ILE A 19 6.89 10.74 -31.44
C ILE A 19 5.89 11.37 -30.47
N VAL A 20 4.79 11.94 -30.97
CA VAL A 20 3.75 12.55 -30.14
C VAL A 20 3.11 11.54 -29.19
N VAL A 21 2.79 10.33 -29.69
CA VAL A 21 2.23 9.25 -28.87
C VAL A 21 3.23 8.79 -27.81
N SER A 22 4.51 8.64 -28.15
CA SER A 22 5.56 8.27 -27.19
C SER A 22 5.71 9.28 -26.06
N ILE A 23 5.67 10.58 -26.36
CA ILE A 23 5.72 11.65 -25.33
C ILE A 23 4.52 11.55 -24.39
N PHE A 24 3.33 11.27 -24.91
CA PHE A 24 2.13 11.12 -24.10
C PHE A 24 2.21 9.90 -23.18
N ALA A 25 2.68 8.75 -23.69
CA ALA A 25 2.87 7.53 -22.92
C ALA A 25 3.90 7.70 -21.78
N ILE A 26 5.03 8.38 -22.06
CA ILE A 26 6.03 8.67 -21.03
C ILE A 26 5.42 9.53 -19.91
N ARG A 27 4.61 10.54 -20.25
CA ARG A 27 3.93 11.38 -19.25
C ARG A 27 2.93 10.60 -18.39
N THR A 28 2.11 9.73 -18.99
CA THR A 28 1.13 8.95 -18.22
C THR A 28 1.82 7.97 -17.28
N ILE A 29 2.89 7.30 -17.72
CA ILE A 29 3.70 6.42 -16.87
C ILE A 29 4.31 7.20 -15.71
N HIS A 30 4.90 8.37 -15.97
CA HIS A 30 5.47 9.20 -14.89
C HIS A 30 4.42 9.63 -13.84
N GLN A 31 3.19 9.94 -14.26
CA GLN A 31 2.12 10.29 -13.32
C GLN A 31 1.70 9.10 -12.45
N ILE A 32 1.57 7.91 -13.04
CA ILE A 32 1.22 6.68 -12.31
C ILE A 32 2.32 6.33 -11.30
N SER A 33 3.58 6.33 -11.71
CA SER A 33 4.70 6.05 -10.79
C SER A 33 4.75 7.05 -9.63
N GLN A 34 4.45 8.33 -9.86
CA GLN A 34 4.39 9.32 -8.77
C GLN A 34 3.21 9.09 -7.82
N LEU A 35 2.08 8.61 -8.32
CA LEU A 35 0.93 8.22 -7.51
C LEU A 35 1.28 7.01 -6.63
N ASP A 36 1.83 5.95 -7.20
CA ASP A 36 2.24 4.75 -6.46
C ASP A 36 3.24 5.07 -5.34
N ILE A 37 4.22 5.94 -5.61
CA ILE A 37 5.20 6.38 -4.60
C ILE A 37 4.53 7.23 -3.51
N LYS A 38 3.55 8.08 -3.85
CA LYS A 38 2.80 8.86 -2.86
C LYS A 38 1.91 7.98 -1.98
N PHE A 39 1.22 7.01 -2.58
CA PHE A 39 0.40 6.04 -1.84
C PHE A 39 1.29 5.18 -0.95
N SER A 40 2.38 4.58 -1.47
CA SER A 40 3.32 3.78 -0.68
C SER A 40 3.87 4.51 0.55
N LYS A 41 4.12 5.83 0.45
CA LYS A 41 4.54 6.65 1.61
C LYS A 41 3.47 6.83 2.69
N GLN A 42 2.19 6.66 2.34
CA GLN A 42 1.07 6.75 3.28
C GLN A 42 0.80 5.42 3.98
N TYR A 43 1.25 4.28 3.45
CA TYR A 43 1.06 2.97 4.07
C TYR A 43 2.31 2.50 4.80
N ALA A 44 2.12 1.85 5.95
CA ALA A 44 3.15 1.15 6.69
C ALA A 44 2.94 -0.35 6.53
N ALA A 45 4.04 -1.08 6.38
CA ALA A 45 4.02 -2.53 6.25
C ALA A 45 4.52 -3.20 7.53
N ILE A 46 3.91 -4.33 7.88
CA ILE A 46 4.36 -5.21 8.95
C ILE A 46 4.30 -6.66 8.47
N THR A 47 5.38 -7.39 8.70
CA THR A 47 5.44 -8.83 8.44
C THR A 47 5.37 -9.58 9.76
N VAL A 48 4.40 -10.46 9.92
CA VAL A 48 4.23 -11.35 11.06
C VAL A 48 4.66 -12.74 10.66
N THR A 49 5.75 -13.24 11.25
CA THR A 49 6.27 -14.59 11.00
C THR A 49 5.50 -15.65 11.81
N GLU A 50 5.60 -16.92 11.40
CA GLU A 50 4.98 -18.06 12.09
C GLU A 50 5.38 -18.20 13.57
N TYR A 51 6.57 -17.72 13.94
CA TYR A 51 7.09 -17.79 15.31
C TYR A 51 6.77 -16.53 16.14
N GLN A 52 6.26 -15.49 15.51
CA GLN A 52 5.87 -14.25 16.17
C GLN A 52 4.41 -14.28 16.57
N ILE A 53 4.11 -13.63 17.69
CA ILE A 53 2.75 -13.41 18.14
C ILE A 53 2.61 -11.92 18.29
N VAL A 54 1.71 -11.36 17.48
CA VAL A 54 1.32 -9.96 17.57
C VAL A 54 -0.10 -9.96 18.11
N ASP A 55 -0.22 -9.71 19.41
CA ASP A 55 -1.50 -9.76 20.13
C ASP A 55 -1.91 -8.38 20.70
N TYR A 56 -2.89 -8.37 21.59
CA TYR A 56 -3.37 -7.14 22.20
C TYR A 56 -2.27 -6.35 22.94
N ASN A 57 -1.23 -7.01 23.48
CA ASN A 57 -0.13 -6.32 24.15
C ASN A 57 0.75 -5.56 23.16
N ASP A 58 0.95 -6.10 21.96
CA ASP A 58 1.68 -5.41 20.89
C ASP A 58 0.92 -4.19 20.39
N PHE A 59 -0.41 -4.29 20.29
CA PHE A 59 -1.22 -3.11 20.05
C PHE A 59 -1.14 -2.16 21.25
N LYS A 60 -1.22 -2.61 22.50
CA LYS A 60 -1.18 -1.69 23.65
C LYS A 60 0.19 -1.01 23.87
N HIS A 61 1.27 -1.74 23.65
CA HIS A 61 2.65 -1.30 23.85
C HIS A 61 3.57 -1.82 22.72
N PRO A 62 3.54 -1.21 21.52
CA PRO A 62 4.33 -1.68 20.39
C PRO A 62 5.83 -1.60 20.68
N HIS A 63 6.53 -2.70 20.44
CA HIS A 63 7.95 -2.83 20.71
C HIS A 63 8.60 -3.85 19.76
N GLY A 64 9.93 -3.79 19.59
CA GLY A 64 10.64 -4.69 18.69
C GLY A 64 10.02 -4.75 17.29
N ASN A 65 9.57 -5.93 16.89
CA ASN A 65 9.01 -6.20 15.57
C ASN A 65 7.62 -5.57 15.33
N SER A 66 6.87 -5.26 16.41
CA SER A 66 5.58 -4.57 16.31
C SER A 66 5.71 -3.05 16.39
N SER A 67 6.93 -2.50 16.49
CA SER A 67 7.17 -1.06 16.67
C SER A 67 6.52 -0.16 15.61
N VAL A 68 6.32 -0.66 14.39
CA VAL A 68 5.63 0.06 13.31
C VAL A 68 4.17 0.37 13.64
N LEU A 69 3.51 -0.41 14.53
CA LEU A 69 2.15 -0.12 14.99
C LEU A 69 2.05 1.22 15.75
N LYS A 70 3.18 1.84 16.17
CA LYS A 70 3.20 3.21 16.71
C LYS A 70 2.74 4.26 15.70
N GLU A 71 2.77 3.93 14.41
CA GLU A 71 2.29 4.82 13.36
C GLU A 71 0.75 4.87 13.28
N ILE A 72 0.05 3.96 13.97
CA ILE A 72 -1.41 4.03 14.17
C ILE A 72 -1.68 4.95 15.37
N ASP A 73 -2.69 5.82 15.25
CA ASP A 73 -3.14 6.67 16.35
C ASP A 73 -3.38 5.85 17.64
N GLU A 74 -2.88 6.37 18.76
CA GLU A 74 -2.90 5.66 20.04
C GLU A 74 -4.33 5.28 20.47
N LYS A 75 -5.33 6.15 20.27
CA LYS A 75 -6.70 5.86 20.68
C LYS A 75 -7.29 4.72 19.88
N ILE A 76 -7.02 4.68 18.58
CA ILE A 76 -7.45 3.59 17.70
C ILE A 76 -6.75 2.28 18.09
N ARG A 77 -5.44 2.35 18.27
CA ARG A 77 -4.60 1.21 18.67
C ARG A 77 -5.04 0.61 20.02
N LEU A 78 -5.39 1.44 21.00
CA LEU A 78 -5.92 0.99 22.29
C LEU A 78 -7.28 0.29 22.16
N ARG A 79 -8.20 0.84 21.34
CA ARG A 79 -9.49 0.19 21.06
C ARG A 79 -9.33 -1.17 20.39
N ILE A 80 -8.42 -1.29 19.43
CA ILE A 80 -8.11 -2.58 18.77
C ILE A 80 -7.54 -3.57 19.79
N SER A 81 -6.61 -3.13 20.65
CA SER A 81 -6.08 -3.94 21.74
C SER A 81 -7.20 -4.47 22.65
N GLU A 82 -8.14 -3.62 23.07
CA GLU A 82 -9.28 -4.06 23.89
C GLU A 82 -10.17 -5.08 23.18
N PHE A 83 -10.45 -4.86 21.89
CA PHE A 83 -11.20 -5.81 21.06
C PHE A 83 -10.49 -7.15 20.96
N MET A 84 -9.19 -7.15 20.66
CA MET A 84 -8.38 -8.37 20.55
C MET A 84 -8.33 -9.12 21.88
N LYS A 85 -8.11 -8.40 22.99
CA LYS A 85 -8.08 -8.98 24.34
C LYS A 85 -9.42 -9.62 24.69
N LYS A 86 -10.53 -8.93 24.47
CA LYS A 86 -11.88 -9.42 24.77
C LYS A 86 -12.21 -10.70 23.99
N ASN A 87 -11.72 -10.81 22.77
CA ASN A 87 -12.02 -11.93 21.87
C ASN A 87 -10.93 -13.01 21.84
N ASN A 88 -9.86 -12.87 22.65
CA ASN A 88 -8.68 -13.73 22.63
C ASN A 88 -8.10 -13.91 21.20
N LEU A 89 -7.74 -12.79 20.57
CA LEU A 89 -7.24 -12.74 19.19
C LEU A 89 -5.76 -12.36 19.11
N LYS A 90 -5.11 -12.85 18.06
CA LYS A 90 -3.78 -12.40 17.58
C LYS A 90 -3.84 -12.17 16.06
N ILE A 91 -2.88 -11.45 15.51
CA ILE A 91 -2.69 -11.36 14.06
C ILE A 91 -2.16 -12.70 13.54
N LYS A 92 -2.74 -13.18 12.44
CA LYS A 92 -2.29 -14.37 11.73
C LYS A 92 -0.94 -14.10 11.04
N PRO A 93 -0.01 -15.07 10.95
CA PRO A 93 1.21 -14.90 10.15
C PRO A 93 0.92 -14.45 8.71
N GLY A 94 1.70 -13.51 8.20
CA GLY A 94 1.51 -12.89 6.89
C GLY A 94 2.12 -11.50 6.76
N GLU A 95 1.95 -10.91 5.59
CA GLU A 95 2.32 -9.53 5.28
C GLU A 95 1.07 -8.65 5.31
N TYR A 96 1.16 -7.52 6.00
CA TYR A 96 0.06 -6.59 6.17
C TYR A 96 0.52 -5.18 5.89
N GLU A 97 -0.38 -4.39 5.30
CA GLU A 97 -0.20 -2.96 5.12
C GLU A 97 -1.36 -2.22 5.77
N PHE A 98 -1.06 -1.08 6.40
CA PHE A 98 -2.06 -0.21 6.99
C PHE A 98 -1.75 1.24 6.69
N ASN A 99 -2.80 2.04 6.51
CA ASN A 99 -2.66 3.47 6.26
C ASN A 99 -2.18 4.18 7.54
N ARG A 100 -1.11 4.97 7.44
CA ARG A 100 -0.53 5.78 8.52
C ARG A 100 -1.34 7.08 8.75
N VAL A 101 -2.12 7.50 7.75
CA VAL A 101 -2.77 8.82 7.71
C VAL A 101 -4.28 8.65 7.75
N ASN A 102 -4.90 9.19 8.80
CA ASN A 102 -6.37 9.25 8.97
C ASN A 102 -7.09 7.90 8.90
N SER A 103 -6.42 6.79 9.18
CA SER A 103 -7.03 5.47 9.25
C SER A 103 -8.07 5.42 10.37
N SER A 104 -9.21 4.80 10.10
CA SER A 104 -10.28 4.63 11.09
C SER A 104 -10.11 3.33 11.88
N TYR A 105 -10.81 3.21 13.02
CA TYR A 105 -10.84 1.96 13.78
C TYR A 105 -11.34 0.79 12.93
N GLU A 106 -12.42 1.00 12.18
CA GLU A 106 -13.05 0.01 11.32
C GLU A 106 -12.13 -0.40 10.16
N GLU A 107 -11.42 0.55 9.55
CA GLU A 107 -10.45 0.28 8.48
C GLU A 107 -9.31 -0.61 8.98
N ILE A 108 -8.71 -0.26 10.11
CA ILE A 108 -7.62 -1.05 10.68
C ILE A 108 -8.12 -2.44 11.10
N LEU A 109 -9.27 -2.52 11.76
CA LEU A 109 -9.78 -3.78 12.30
C LEU A 109 -10.31 -4.73 11.22
N LEU A 110 -10.95 -4.21 10.17
CA LEU A 110 -11.65 -5.06 9.20
C LEU A 110 -10.86 -5.27 7.91
N GLN A 111 -9.94 -4.37 7.58
CA GLN A 111 -9.28 -4.36 6.27
C GLN A 111 -7.77 -4.52 6.37
N SER A 112 -7.12 -3.97 7.41
CA SER A 112 -5.65 -3.95 7.48
C SER A 112 -5.04 -5.25 8.04
N PHE A 113 -5.79 -6.01 8.84
CA PHE A 113 -5.26 -7.20 9.52
C PHE A 113 -6.21 -8.39 9.47
N ILE A 114 -5.65 -9.60 9.41
CA ILE A 114 -6.38 -10.85 9.57
C ILE A 114 -6.12 -11.38 10.98
N PHE A 115 -7.19 -11.60 11.72
CA PHE A 115 -7.14 -12.09 13.10
C PHE A 115 -7.46 -13.58 13.18
N GLU A 116 -6.82 -14.26 14.10
CA GLU A 116 -7.13 -15.64 14.47
C GLU A 116 -7.21 -15.80 15.99
N LYS A 117 -7.81 -16.90 16.44
CA LYS A 117 -7.86 -17.22 17.87
C LYS A 117 -6.46 -17.47 18.39
N ASN A 118 -6.15 -16.81 19.51
CA ASN A 118 -4.92 -17.06 20.22
C ASN A 118 -5.06 -18.39 20.98
N ASN A 119 -4.62 -19.48 20.38
CA ASN A 119 -4.69 -20.83 20.96
C ASN A 119 -3.60 -21.08 22.03
N LYS A 120 -3.05 -20.02 22.63
CA LYS A 120 -2.11 -20.11 23.74
C LYS A 120 -2.81 -20.09 25.08
#